data_AF-A0AAV8XBZ9-F1
#
_entry.id   AF-A0AAV8XBZ9-F1
#
_cell.length_a   1.000
_cell.length_b   1.000
_cell.length_c   1.000
_cell.angle_alpha   90.00
_cell.angle_beta   90.00
_cell.angle_gamma   90.00
#
_symmetry.space_group_name_H-M   'P 1'
#
loop_
_entity.id
_entity.type
_entity.pdbx_description
1 polymer ?
#
loop_
_entity_poly.entity_id
_entity_poly.type
_entity_poly.pdbx_seq_one_letter_code
_entity_poly.pdbx_strand_id
1 'polypeptide(L)'
;MADFCYFCETKVHNFSRHLRRCHPCEAEVQNIFSLNSKDPVRRQLLASVRKKGNFIVNFGECIKPMKKTMVPERNHLPCTNCLGFYSAKFLWRHRKKCLGKNSTNPQSDSQTLLLGKNNINSRVREEVFPRMRADLISLEAKKGQTYLCFCGEIPDNSSGKTFCKCRVQKNEGTCSNFN
;
A
#
# COMPACT_ATOMS: atom_id res chain seq x y z
N MET A 1 21.06 -5.92 6.68
CA MET A 1 20.36 -5.40 5.49
C MET A 1 20.00 -3.94 5.72
N ALA A 2 20.22 -3.08 4.73
CA ALA A 2 19.92 -1.65 4.82
C ALA A 2 18.40 -1.39 4.92
N ASP A 3 18.02 -0.35 5.67
CA ASP A 3 16.68 0.24 5.72
C ASP A 3 16.62 1.44 4.77
N PHE A 4 15.46 1.76 4.23
CA PHE A 4 15.28 2.98 3.44
C PHE A 4 14.87 4.15 4.35
N CYS A 5 15.57 5.27 4.25
CA CYS A 5 15.20 6.50 4.93
C CYS A 5 14.21 7.29 4.08
N TYR A 6 13.05 7.65 4.64
CA TYR A 6 12.07 8.44 3.87
C TYR A 6 12.41 9.93 3.79
N PHE A 7 13.29 10.44 4.66
CA PHE A 7 13.65 11.85 4.68
C PHE A 7 14.65 12.24 3.58
N CYS A 8 15.64 11.37 3.33
CA CYS A 8 16.66 11.59 2.30
C CYS A 8 16.61 10.55 1.18
N GLU A 9 15.63 9.63 1.21
CA GLU A 9 15.40 8.64 0.16
C GLU A 9 16.60 7.74 -0.17
N THR A 10 17.43 7.44 0.85
CA THR A 10 18.61 6.58 0.69
C THR A 10 18.55 5.30 1.54
N LYS A 11 19.29 4.27 1.10
CA LYS A 11 19.48 3.03 1.86
C LYS A 11 20.57 3.21 2.93
N VAL A 12 20.26 2.87 4.18
CA VAL A 12 21.15 3.07 5.34
C VAL A 12 21.25 1.82 6.21
N HIS A 13 22.45 1.52 6.71
CA HIS A 13 22.68 0.32 7.53
C HIS A 13 22.40 0.52 9.02
N ASN A 14 22.67 1.70 9.56
CA ASN A 14 22.42 2.03 10.96
C ASN A 14 21.37 3.15 11.06
N PHE A 15 20.11 2.76 10.90
CA PHE A 15 18.98 3.68 10.75
C PHE A 15 18.89 4.71 11.88
N SER A 16 18.98 4.27 13.14
CA SER A 16 18.91 5.18 14.29
C SER A 16 20.06 6.19 14.31
N ARG A 17 21.30 5.74 14.04
CA ARG A 17 22.46 6.63 13.97
C ARG A 17 22.33 7.62 12.81
N HIS A 18 21.83 7.15 11.67
CA HIS A 18 21.59 7.98 10.50
C HIS A 18 20.59 9.10 10.79
N LEU A 19 19.42 8.79 11.37
CA LEU A 19 18.42 9.81 11.74
C LEU A 19 19.02 10.89 12.65
N ARG A 20 19.76 10.48 13.70
CA ARG A 20 20.36 11.42 14.64
C ARG A 20 21.36 12.39 13.99
N ARG A 21 22.11 11.92 12.99
CA ARG A 21 23.19 12.70 12.36
C ARG A 21 22.72 13.52 11.18
N CYS A 22 21.87 12.95 10.34
CA CYS A 22 21.46 13.55 9.07
C CYS A 22 20.13 14.29 9.16
N HIS A 23 19.29 13.98 10.15
CA HIS A 23 17.94 14.54 10.30
C HIS A 23 17.68 15.10 11.72
N PRO A 24 18.61 15.83 12.36
CA PRO A 24 18.43 16.33 13.73
C PRO A 24 17.34 17.42 13.86
N CYS A 25 16.99 18.07 12.75
CA CYS A 25 15.99 19.15 12.72
C CYS A 25 14.56 18.66 12.51
N GLU A 26 14.37 17.38 12.16
CA GLU A 26 13.04 16.83 11.94
C GLU A 26 12.31 16.64 13.27
N ALA A 27 11.12 17.20 13.41
CA ALA A 27 10.35 17.16 14.66
C ALA A 27 10.10 15.71 15.15
N GLU A 28 9.80 14.78 14.25
CA GLU A 28 9.66 13.35 14.58
C GLU A 28 10.96 12.76 15.13
N VAL A 29 12.11 13.15 14.59
CA VAL A 29 13.42 12.69 15.03
C VAL A 29 13.77 13.31 16.38
N GLN A 30 13.53 14.60 16.59
CA GLN A 30 13.74 15.27 17.88
C GLN A 30 12.91 14.61 18.99
N ASN A 31 11.64 14.34 18.73
CA ASN A 31 10.75 13.62 19.66
C ASN A 31 11.25 12.19 19.97
N ILE A 32 11.84 11.51 18.98
CA ILE A 32 12.47 10.21 19.21
C ILE A 32 13.71 10.35 20.09
N PHE A 33 14.56 11.36 19.84
CA PHE A 33 15.86 11.52 20.50
C PHE A 33 15.80 12.23 21.86
N SER A 34 14.67 12.85 22.21
CA SER A 34 14.38 13.34 23.56
C SER A 34 14.06 12.21 24.55
N LEU A 35 13.55 11.07 24.07
CA LEU A 35 13.25 9.91 24.90
C LEU A 35 14.51 9.09 25.23
N ASN A 36 14.53 8.49 26.42
CA ASN A 36 15.61 7.62 26.87
C ASN A 36 15.79 6.38 25.98
N SER A 37 17.03 5.92 25.83
CA SER A 37 17.38 4.81 24.93
C SER A 37 16.64 3.49 25.24
N LYS A 38 16.31 3.25 26.52
CA LYS A 38 15.59 2.06 27.01
C LYS A 38 14.07 2.18 26.92
N ASP A 39 13.55 3.37 26.61
CA ASP A 39 12.12 3.63 26.57
C ASP A 39 11.44 2.79 25.46
N PRO A 40 10.37 2.02 25.76
CA PRO A 40 9.61 1.30 24.74
C PRO A 40 8.99 2.23 23.69
N VAL A 41 8.55 3.43 24.05
CA VAL A 41 7.95 4.42 23.13
C VAL A 41 8.97 4.85 22.09
N ARG A 42 10.20 5.12 22.51
CA ARG A 42 11.32 5.44 21.59
C ARG A 42 11.50 4.37 20.53
N ARG A 43 11.47 3.10 20.93
CA ARG A 43 11.61 1.96 19.99
C ARG A 43 10.44 1.89 19.02
N GLN A 44 9.22 2.17 19.48
CA GLN A 44 8.03 2.19 18.63
C GLN A 44 8.07 3.31 17.60
N LEU A 45 8.43 4.54 18.00
CA LEU A 45 8.58 5.68 17.10
C LEU A 45 9.65 5.43 16.04
N LEU A 46 10.83 4.94 16.44
CA LEU A 46 11.88 4.53 15.48
C LEU A 46 11.38 3.47 14.49
N ALA A 47 10.62 2.49 14.97
CA ALA A 47 10.03 1.48 14.10
C ALA A 47 8.99 2.07 13.15
N SER A 48 8.24 3.10 13.56
CA SER A 48 7.29 3.83 12.71
C SER A 48 8.00 4.52 11.53
N VAL A 49 9.02 5.34 11.81
CA VAL A 49 9.87 6.00 10.79
C VAL A 49 10.44 4.96 9.81
N ARG A 50 10.97 3.85 10.35
CA ARG A 50 11.55 2.77 9.54
C ARG A 50 10.52 2.13 8.62
N LYS A 51 9.32 1.86 9.12
CA LYS A 51 8.24 1.26 8.32
C LYS A 51 7.79 2.20 7.21
N LYS A 52 7.68 3.52 7.46
CA LYS A 52 7.37 4.52 6.43
C LYS A 52 8.36 4.45 5.27
N GLY A 53 9.65 4.50 5.55
CA GLY A 53 10.68 4.45 4.51
C GLY A 53 10.70 3.11 3.76
N ASN A 54 10.68 1.99 4.49
CA ASN A 54 10.63 0.68 3.85
C ASN A 54 9.32 0.46 3.06
N PHE A 55 8.23 1.12 3.43
CA PHE A 55 6.97 1.05 2.69
C PHE A 55 7.10 1.63 1.29
N ILE A 56 7.81 2.76 1.13
CA ILE A 56 8.04 3.40 -0.17
C ILE A 56 8.73 2.43 -1.14
N VAL A 57 9.80 1.77 -0.68
CA VAL A 57 10.57 0.81 -1.50
C VAL A 57 9.79 -0.48 -1.76
N ASN A 58 9.00 -0.92 -0.80
CA ASN A 58 8.21 -2.15 -0.92
C ASN A 58 6.91 -1.98 -1.69
N PHE A 59 6.57 -0.75 -2.10
CA PHE A 59 5.34 -0.44 -2.81
C PHE A 59 5.38 -1.04 -4.22
N GLY A 60 4.78 -2.23 -4.39
CA GLY A 60 4.68 -2.95 -5.66
C GLY A 60 5.29 -4.35 -5.63
N GLU A 61 6.48 -4.51 -5.04
CA GLU A 61 7.25 -5.77 -5.09
C GLU A 61 7.55 -6.41 -3.72
N CYS A 62 7.19 -5.76 -2.60
CA CYS A 62 7.47 -6.23 -1.23
C CYS A 62 8.85 -6.91 -1.04
N ILE A 63 9.90 -6.12 -1.23
CA ILE A 63 11.31 -6.53 -1.11
C ILE A 63 11.72 -6.84 0.34
N LYS A 64 11.02 -6.28 1.34
CA LYS A 64 11.42 -6.35 2.76
C LYS A 64 10.24 -6.49 3.73
N PRO A 65 9.78 -7.72 4.01
CA PRO A 65 8.75 -7.94 5.02
C PRO A 65 9.29 -7.77 6.46
N MET A 66 8.40 -7.44 7.39
CA MET A 66 8.72 -7.23 8.81
C MET A 66 9.21 -8.52 9.50
N LYS A 67 8.77 -9.69 9.00
CA LYS A 67 9.30 -10.99 9.38
C LYS A 67 9.64 -11.76 8.12
N LYS A 68 10.91 -12.11 7.94
CA LYS A 68 11.33 -13.02 6.87
C LYS A 68 10.66 -14.37 7.10
N THR A 69 9.93 -14.84 6.10
CA THR A 69 9.32 -16.18 6.09
C THR A 69 9.69 -16.83 4.76
N MET A 70 9.64 -18.16 4.66
CA MET A 70 9.84 -18.87 3.39
C MET A 70 8.68 -18.65 2.39
N VAL A 71 7.78 -17.71 2.68
CA VAL A 71 6.61 -17.42 1.87
C VAL A 71 7.02 -16.45 0.77
N PRO A 72 6.57 -16.66 -0.48
CA PRO A 72 6.81 -15.75 -1.60
C PRO A 72 6.48 -14.28 -1.25
N GLU A 73 7.26 -13.35 -1.80
CA GLU A 73 7.11 -11.90 -1.59
C GLU A 73 5.69 -11.40 -1.92
N ARG A 74 5.06 -11.97 -2.95
CA ARG A 74 3.66 -11.74 -3.37
C ARG A 74 2.60 -11.98 -2.29
N ASN A 75 2.92 -12.70 -1.22
CA ASN A 75 1.98 -12.97 -0.13
C ASN A 75 2.15 -12.01 1.05
N HIS A 76 2.94 -10.95 0.90
CA HIS A 76 3.10 -9.94 1.94
C HIS A 76 2.25 -8.72 1.60
N LEU A 77 1.48 -8.27 2.59
CA LEU A 77 0.54 -7.17 2.49
C LEU A 77 0.92 -6.09 3.51
N PRO A 78 0.83 -4.79 3.14
CA PRO A 78 1.11 -3.71 4.06
C PRO A 78 -0.05 -3.46 5.01
N CYS A 79 0.21 -3.33 6.31
CA CYS A 79 -0.81 -2.91 7.25
C CYS A 79 -1.19 -1.44 7.05
N THR A 80 -2.47 -1.14 6.88
CA THR A 80 -2.95 0.24 6.68
C THR A 80 -2.70 1.18 7.86
N ASN A 81 -2.47 0.67 9.07
CA ASN A 81 -2.21 1.52 10.24
C ASN A 81 -0.73 1.86 10.43
N CYS A 82 0.16 0.86 10.26
CA CYS A 82 1.58 1.03 10.58
C CYS A 82 2.51 0.94 9.38
N LEU A 83 1.97 0.70 8.18
CA LEU A 83 2.69 0.58 6.89
C LEU A 83 3.76 -0.53 6.85
N GLY A 84 3.82 -1.38 7.88
CA GLY A 84 4.68 -2.55 7.89
C GLY A 84 4.13 -3.65 6.99
N PHE A 85 5.01 -4.36 6.30
CA PHE A 85 4.66 -5.51 5.47
C PHE A 85 4.63 -6.79 6.30
N TYR A 86 3.53 -7.54 6.23
CA TYR A 86 3.32 -8.79 6.95
C TYR A 86 2.80 -9.84 5.99
N SER A 87 3.11 -11.12 6.24
CA SER A 87 2.47 -12.19 5.47
C SER A 87 0.94 -12.10 5.63
N ALA A 88 0.21 -12.25 4.52
CA ALA A 88 -1.24 -12.14 4.45
C ALA A 88 -1.93 -13.01 5.51
N LYS A 89 -1.41 -14.23 5.73
CA LYS A 89 -1.90 -15.18 6.75
C LYS A 89 -1.80 -14.63 8.19
N PHE A 90 -0.81 -13.78 8.47
CA PHE A 90 -0.55 -13.24 9.81
C PHE A 90 -1.00 -11.79 9.98
N LEU A 91 -1.41 -11.12 8.90
CA LEU A 91 -1.81 -9.72 8.92
C LEU A 91 -3.01 -9.48 9.85
N TRP A 92 -4.02 -10.35 9.86
CA TRP A 92 -5.16 -10.23 10.77
C TRP A 92 -4.74 -10.32 12.24
N ARG A 93 -3.77 -11.19 12.58
CA ARG A 93 -3.23 -11.31 13.94
C ARG A 93 -2.47 -10.06 14.34
N HIS A 94 -1.69 -9.52 13.40
CA HIS A 94 -1.00 -8.26 13.60
C HIS A 94 -2.01 -7.13 13.86
N ARG A 95 -3.09 -7.05 13.08
CA ARG A 95 -4.10 -5.99 13.19
C ARG A 95 -4.68 -5.90 14.60
N LYS A 96 -5.00 -7.04 15.24
CA LYS A 96 -5.51 -7.09 16.63
C LYS A 96 -4.59 -6.43 17.66
N LYS A 97 -3.28 -6.35 17.40
CA LYS A 97 -2.28 -5.75 18.29
C LYS A 97 -1.68 -4.46 17.72
N CYS A 98 -2.09 -4.06 16.52
CA CYS A 98 -1.58 -2.86 15.88
C CYS A 98 -2.32 -1.65 16.46
N LEU A 99 -1.58 -0.58 16.72
CA LEU A 99 -2.17 0.70 17.09
C LEU A 99 -3.05 1.20 15.93
N GLY A 100 -4.23 1.77 16.25
CA GLY A 100 -5.18 2.32 15.28
C GLY A 100 -6.46 1.49 15.12
N LYS A 101 -7.33 1.92 14.18
CA LYS A 101 -8.65 1.31 13.97
C LYS A 101 -8.53 -0.14 13.50
N ASN A 102 -9.32 -1.04 14.06
CA ASN A 102 -9.43 -2.41 13.56
C ASN A 102 -10.38 -2.44 12.37
N SER A 103 -9.96 -3.12 11.30
CA SER A 103 -10.84 -3.40 10.18
C SER A 103 -11.26 -4.87 10.19
N THR A 104 -12.45 -5.12 9.66
CA THR A 104 -13.02 -6.47 9.53
C THR A 104 -12.29 -7.29 8.47
N ASN A 105 -11.78 -6.64 7.42
CA ASN A 105 -11.07 -7.27 6.31
C ASN A 105 -9.68 -6.64 6.06
N PRO A 106 -8.71 -6.87 6.96
CA PRO A 106 -7.42 -6.20 6.89
C PRO A 106 -6.64 -6.55 5.61
N GLN A 107 -6.85 -7.74 5.05
CA GLN A 107 -6.19 -8.14 3.80
C GLN A 107 -6.74 -7.36 2.61
N SER A 108 -8.05 -7.16 2.53
CA SER A 108 -8.66 -6.35 1.46
C SER A 108 -8.22 -4.90 1.53
N ASP A 109 -8.19 -4.29 2.72
CA ASP A 109 -7.71 -2.92 2.91
C ASP A 109 -6.25 -2.76 2.49
N SER A 110 -5.44 -3.78 2.77
CA SER A 110 -4.02 -3.78 2.41
C SER A 110 -3.82 -3.87 0.91
N GLN A 111 -4.63 -4.67 0.20
CA GLN A 111 -4.66 -4.66 -1.26
C GLN A 111 -5.06 -3.28 -1.76
N THR A 112 -6.11 -2.67 -1.21
CA THR A 112 -6.56 -1.32 -1.60
C THR A 112 -5.48 -0.26 -1.38
N LEU A 113 -4.70 -0.35 -0.30
CA LEU A 113 -3.59 0.55 -0.03
C LEU A 113 -2.49 0.46 -1.11
N LEU A 114 -2.20 -0.74 -1.62
CA LEU A 114 -1.21 -0.94 -2.68
C LEU A 114 -1.64 -0.34 -4.03
N LEU A 115 -2.94 -0.08 -4.22
CA LEU A 115 -3.48 0.53 -5.45
C LEU A 115 -3.47 2.05 -5.43
N GLY A 116 -3.06 2.68 -4.32
CA GLY A 116 -3.25 4.11 -4.07
C GLY A 116 -2.64 5.09 -5.08
N LYS A 117 -1.96 4.59 -6.12
CA LYS A 117 -1.49 5.37 -7.28
C LYS A 117 -2.51 5.52 -8.41
N ASN A 118 -3.59 4.72 -8.41
CA ASN A 118 -4.60 4.76 -9.46
C ASN A 118 -5.68 5.81 -9.12
N ASN A 119 -6.18 6.53 -10.13
CA ASN A 119 -7.31 7.46 -10.01
C ASN A 119 -8.63 6.70 -9.79
N ILE A 120 -8.75 6.06 -8.62
CA ILE A 120 -9.88 5.21 -8.24
C ILE A 120 -11.02 6.08 -7.71
N ASN A 121 -12.24 5.82 -8.22
CA ASN A 121 -13.45 6.45 -7.69
C ASN A 121 -13.58 6.17 -6.18
N SER A 122 -13.77 7.24 -5.38
CA SER A 122 -13.82 7.17 -3.92
C SER A 122 -14.89 6.21 -3.41
N ARG A 123 -16.07 6.19 -4.05
CA ARG A 123 -17.18 5.28 -3.70
C ARG A 123 -16.78 3.82 -3.88
N VAL A 124 -16.16 3.48 -5.01
CA VAL A 124 -15.67 2.11 -5.25
C VAL A 124 -14.63 1.71 -4.19
N ARG A 125 -13.71 2.62 -3.89
CA ARG A 125 -12.65 2.41 -2.89
C ARG A 125 -13.20 2.21 -1.48
N GLU A 126 -14.25 2.92 -1.10
CA GLU A 126 -14.76 2.96 0.28
C GLU A 126 -15.92 1.98 0.52
N GLU A 127 -16.76 1.73 -0.48
CA GLU A 127 -17.96 0.88 -0.33
C GLU A 127 -17.77 -0.52 -0.90
N VAL A 128 -17.10 -0.64 -2.05
CA VAL A 128 -16.99 -1.91 -2.79
C VAL A 128 -15.77 -2.70 -2.34
N PHE A 129 -14.58 -2.09 -2.40
CA PHE A 129 -13.33 -2.80 -2.13
C PHE A 129 -13.25 -3.43 -0.74
N PRO A 130 -13.70 -2.80 0.36
CA PRO A 130 -13.64 -3.43 1.69
C PRO A 130 -14.47 -4.70 1.80
N ARG A 131 -15.55 -4.80 0.99
CA ARG A 131 -16.43 -5.98 0.94
C ARG A 131 -15.89 -7.10 0.05
N MET A 132 -14.98 -6.78 -0.87
CA MET A 132 -14.35 -7.78 -1.74
C MET A 132 -13.48 -8.75 -0.93
N ARG A 133 -13.46 -10.01 -1.35
CA ARG A 133 -12.57 -11.02 -0.79
C ARG A 133 -11.12 -10.66 -1.13
N ALA A 134 -10.18 -10.95 -0.24
CA ALA A 134 -8.77 -10.69 -0.50
C ALA A 134 -8.10 -11.84 -1.27
N ASP A 135 -8.59 -12.13 -2.47
CA ASP A 135 -8.02 -13.12 -3.38
C ASP A 135 -7.31 -12.47 -4.59
N LEU A 136 -6.70 -13.30 -5.44
CA LEU A 136 -5.98 -12.85 -6.62
C LEU A 136 -6.92 -12.22 -7.65
N ILE A 137 -8.13 -12.75 -7.81
CA ILE A 137 -9.15 -12.22 -8.72
C ILE A 137 -9.51 -10.80 -8.31
N SER A 138 -9.80 -10.60 -7.03
CA SER A 138 -10.12 -9.29 -6.46
C SER A 138 -8.94 -8.34 -6.53
N LEU A 139 -7.70 -8.82 -6.37
CA LEU A 139 -6.48 -8.02 -6.54
C LEU A 139 -6.32 -7.54 -7.99
N GLU A 140 -6.54 -8.40 -8.98
CA GLU A 140 -6.47 -8.01 -10.39
C GLU A 140 -7.62 -7.10 -10.80
N ALA A 141 -8.84 -7.36 -10.34
CA ALA A 141 -9.99 -6.47 -10.55
C ALA A 141 -9.75 -5.07 -9.95
N LYS A 142 -9.08 -5.01 -8.80
CA LYS A 142 -8.67 -3.79 -8.11
C LYS A 142 -7.59 -2.99 -8.87
N LYS A 143 -6.64 -3.68 -9.51
CA LYS A 143 -5.59 -3.07 -10.35
C LYS A 143 -6.18 -2.56 -11.67
N GLY A 144 -6.98 -3.40 -12.32
CA GLY A 144 -7.62 -3.15 -13.60
C GLY A 144 -8.89 -2.34 -13.41
N GLN A 145 -8.75 -1.03 -13.26
CA GLN A 145 -9.87 -0.09 -13.25
C GLN A 145 -10.51 0.11 -14.65
N THR A 146 -10.61 -0.97 -15.42
CA THR A 146 -11.18 -1.02 -16.78
C THR A 146 -12.40 -1.93 -16.84
N TYR A 147 -12.57 -2.86 -15.89
CA TYR A 147 -13.68 -3.82 -15.91
C TYR A 147 -14.90 -3.42 -15.08
N LEU A 148 -14.85 -2.29 -14.36
CA LEU A 148 -16.01 -1.77 -13.62
C LEU A 148 -16.96 -0.92 -14.48
N CYS A 149 -17.08 -1.26 -15.77
CA CYS A 149 -18.09 -0.69 -16.67
C CYS A 149 -19.29 -1.65 -16.88
N PHE A 150 -19.33 -2.81 -16.21
CA PHE A 150 -20.34 -3.84 -16.51
C PHE A 150 -21.43 -4.06 -15.44
N CYS A 151 -21.43 -3.34 -14.32
CA CYS A 151 -22.51 -3.47 -13.34
C CYS A 151 -22.92 -2.10 -12.79
N GLY A 152 -23.91 -1.50 -13.45
CA GLY A 152 -24.88 -0.58 -12.86
C GLY A 152 -24.33 0.78 -12.45
N GLU A 153 -24.43 1.75 -13.35
CA GLU A 153 -24.84 3.09 -12.92
C GLU A 153 -26.13 2.93 -12.09
N ILE A 154 -26.07 3.19 -10.78
CA ILE A 154 -27.27 3.66 -10.09
C ILE A 154 -27.37 5.13 -10.54
N PRO A 155 -28.35 5.50 -11.37
CA PRO A 155 -28.44 6.86 -11.86
C PRO A 155 -28.74 7.79 -10.69
N ASP A 156 -27.82 8.70 -10.39
CA ASP A 156 -28.18 9.90 -9.66
C ASP A 156 -29.07 10.72 -10.59
N ASN A 157 -30.35 10.75 -10.25
CA ASN A 157 -31.38 11.44 -10.99
C ASN A 157 -31.24 12.95 -10.79
N SER A 158 -30.29 13.58 -11.46
CA SER A 158 -30.30 15.01 -11.71
C SER A 158 -29.39 15.37 -12.89
N SER A 159 -29.99 16.01 -13.90
CA SER A 159 -29.38 16.61 -15.09
C SER A 159 -28.95 15.68 -16.25
N GLY A 160 -29.92 15.42 -17.14
CA GLY A 160 -29.81 15.61 -18.59
C GLY A 160 -28.54 15.17 -19.36
N LYS A 161 -28.70 14.06 -20.09
CA LYS A 161 -28.13 13.77 -21.43
C LYS A 161 -26.60 13.86 -21.60
N THR A 162 -25.96 12.70 -21.76
CA THR A 162 -25.03 12.43 -22.88
C THR A 162 -24.83 10.92 -23.03
N PHE A 163 -25.28 10.36 -24.16
CA PHE A 163 -24.94 9.00 -24.57
C PHE A 163 -23.47 8.98 -25.01
N CYS A 164 -22.58 8.38 -24.21
CA CYS A 164 -21.19 8.17 -24.63
C CYS A 164 -21.10 6.95 -25.56
N LYS A 165 -20.90 7.19 -26.86
CA LYS A 165 -20.50 6.16 -27.83
C LYS A 165 -19.05 5.74 -27.54
N CYS A 166 -18.84 4.60 -26.87
CA CYS A 166 -17.51 3.97 -26.82
C CYS A 166 -17.20 3.31 -28.17
N ARG A 167 -16.29 3.93 -28.94
CA ARG A 167 -15.68 3.36 -30.14
C ARG A 167 -14.66 2.31 -29.71
N VAL A 168 -15.00 1.03 -29.85
CA VAL A 168 -14.05 -0.08 -29.75
C VAL A 168 -13.11 0.01 -30.95
N GLN A 169 -11.85 0.40 -30.73
CA GLN A 169 -10.81 0.17 -31.73
C GLN A 169 -10.40 -1.30 -31.64
N LYS A 170 -10.85 -2.09 -32.62
CA LYS A 170 -10.32 -3.42 -32.89
C LYS A 170 -8.94 -3.28 -33.49
N ASN A 171 -7.90 -3.75 -32.79
CA ASN A 171 -6.63 -4.09 -33.44
C ASN A 171 -6.75 -5.52 -33.96
N GLU A 172 -7.04 -5.65 -35.25
CA GLU A 172 -6.89 -6.87 -36.02
C GLU A 172 -5.79 -6.62 -37.07
N GLY A 173 -4.85 -7.55 -37.24
CA GLY A 173 -4.18 -7.74 -38.53
C GLY A 173 -2.70 -7.34 -38.65
N THR A 174 -1.87 -8.37 -38.59
CA THR A 174 -0.53 -8.54 -39.17
C THR A 174 -0.32 -7.94 -40.57
N CYS A 175 0.90 -7.49 -40.88
CA CYS A 175 1.65 -7.96 -42.06
C CYS A 175 3.14 -7.60 -42.00
N SER A 176 3.95 -8.63 -42.14
CA SER A 176 5.34 -8.66 -42.58
C SER A 176 5.48 -8.07 -43.98
N ASN A 177 6.57 -7.33 -44.25
CA ASN A 177 7.61 -7.77 -45.17
C ASN A 177 8.78 -6.78 -45.24
N PHE A 178 9.97 -7.36 -45.14
CA PHE A 178 11.25 -6.81 -45.56
C PHE A 178 11.33 -6.85 -47.09
N ASN A 179 11.61 -5.72 -47.72
CA ASN A 179 12.72 -5.50 -48.65
C ASN A 179 12.81 -4.01 -48.99
#